data_AF-A0A250XWG9-F1
#
_entry.id   AF-A0A250XWG9-F1
#
_cell.length_a   1.000
_cell.length_b   1.000
_cell.length_c   1.000
_cell.angle_alpha   90.00
_cell.angle_beta   90.00
_cell.angle_gamma   90.00
#
_symmetry.space_group_name_H-M   'P 1'
#
loop_
_entity.id
_entity.type
_entity.pdbx_description
1 polymer ?
#
loop_
_entity_poly.entity_id
_entity_poly.type
_entity_poly.pdbx_seq_one_letter_code
_entity_poly.pdbx_strand_id
1 'polypeptide(L)'
;MGQDSVRKTDEYLEKALEYLRQIFRLSESQLAQLTFALGNTQDENGKKQLPDCIVGEDGLILTPLGRYQIINGLRRFEIEYQGDSELQPIRSYEIASLVRVLFRLSSAINHRFAGQMVALCSRDDFLGSFCRYHLTEPALANRHLLSPVGRRQASHARGPRLSLRFLGSYRTLLSLLLAFFVASLFRIGPLPCSVLLILVYLLYAMAMTLLTERGKLHQL
;
A
#
# COMPACT_ATOMS: atom_id res chain seq x y z
N MET A 1 8.32 -28.73 -25.62
CA MET A 1 8.74 -29.68 -24.56
C MET A 1 7.62 -30.67 -24.37
N GLY A 2 7.88 -31.96 -24.63
CA GLY A 2 6.86 -32.96 -24.98
C GLY A 2 6.09 -33.51 -23.79
N GLN A 3 4.80 -33.83 -23.99
CA GLN A 3 3.91 -34.46 -23.00
C GLN A 3 4.51 -35.72 -22.35
N ASP A 4 5.42 -36.41 -23.04
CA ASP A 4 6.11 -37.60 -22.54
C ASP A 4 7.05 -37.31 -21.36
N SER A 5 7.62 -36.09 -21.25
CA SER A 5 8.44 -35.73 -20.09
C SER A 5 7.58 -35.53 -18.84
N VAL A 6 6.36 -35.01 -19.02
CA VAL A 6 5.40 -34.77 -17.92
C VAL A 6 4.87 -36.10 -17.37
N ARG A 7 4.53 -37.04 -18.26
CA ARG A 7 4.11 -38.39 -17.85
C ARG A 7 5.20 -39.13 -17.07
N LYS A 8 6.45 -39.05 -17.52
CA LYS A 8 7.58 -39.68 -16.81
C LYS A 8 7.79 -39.05 -15.44
N THR A 9 7.67 -37.73 -15.32
CA THR A 9 7.79 -37.07 -14.00
C THR A 9 6.69 -37.52 -13.05
N ASP A 10 5.46 -37.70 -13.52
CA ASP A 10 4.35 -38.19 -12.68
C ASP A 10 4.62 -39.62 -12.18
N GLU A 11 5.07 -40.53 -13.06
CA GLU A 11 5.44 -41.90 -12.67
C GLU A 11 6.59 -41.95 -11.66
N TYR A 12 7.60 -41.09 -11.82
CA TYR A 12 8.69 -40.99 -10.85
C TYR A 12 8.22 -40.44 -9.51
N LEU A 13 7.27 -39.50 -9.51
CA LEU A 13 6.69 -38.93 -8.30
C LEU A 13 5.89 -40.00 -7.53
N GLU A 14 5.07 -40.78 -8.22
CA GLU A 14 4.30 -41.88 -7.63
C GLU A 14 5.22 -42.92 -6.98
N LYS A 15 6.28 -43.36 -7.68
CA LYS A 15 7.26 -44.29 -7.12
C LYS A 15 7.99 -43.73 -5.91
N ALA A 16 8.39 -42.45 -5.95
CA ALA A 16 9.04 -41.80 -4.82
C ALA A 16 8.12 -41.73 -3.60
N LEU A 17 6.83 -41.45 -3.81
CA LEU A 17 5.82 -41.44 -2.74
C LEU A 17 5.68 -42.83 -2.11
N GLU A 18 5.59 -43.88 -2.93
CA GLU A 18 5.49 -45.26 -2.45
C GLU A 18 6.72 -45.67 -1.64
N TYR A 19 7.93 -45.33 -2.11
CA TYR A 19 9.15 -45.59 -1.35
C TYR A 19 9.21 -44.83 -0.03
N LEU A 20 8.81 -43.57 -0.01
CA LEU A 20 8.74 -42.79 1.23
C LEU A 20 7.73 -43.42 2.21
N ARG A 21 6.55 -43.83 1.71
CA ARG A 21 5.53 -44.52 2.52
C ARG A 21 6.09 -45.79 3.14
N GLN A 22 6.85 -46.57 2.37
CA GLN A 22 7.46 -47.82 2.83
C GLN A 22 8.59 -47.57 3.86
N ILE A 23 9.46 -46.58 3.61
CA ILE A 23 10.57 -46.22 4.51
C ILE A 23 10.04 -45.74 5.87
N PHE A 24 9.02 -44.88 5.85
CA PHE A 24 8.46 -44.28 7.06
C PHE A 24 7.31 -45.09 7.68
N ARG A 25 6.95 -46.25 7.09
CA ARG A 25 5.84 -47.12 7.54
C ARG A 25 4.53 -46.36 7.76
N LEU A 26 4.25 -45.38 6.91
CA LEU A 26 3.06 -44.53 7.04
C LEU A 26 1.82 -45.27 6.57
N SER A 27 0.78 -45.33 7.42
CA SER A 27 -0.53 -45.82 7.00
C SER A 27 -1.27 -44.75 6.18
N GLU A 28 -2.10 -45.18 5.24
CA GLU A 28 -2.96 -44.29 4.43
C GLU A 28 -3.83 -43.38 5.30
N SER A 29 -4.30 -43.91 6.42
CA SER A 29 -5.06 -43.17 7.43
C SER A 29 -4.24 -42.08 8.13
N GLN A 30 -2.96 -42.34 8.45
CA GLN A 30 -2.06 -41.35 9.04
C GLN A 30 -1.67 -40.28 8.04
N LEU A 31 -1.48 -40.64 6.77
CA LEU A 31 -1.20 -39.68 5.69
C LEU A 31 -2.41 -38.78 5.43
N ALA A 32 -3.63 -39.34 5.41
CA ALA A 32 -4.87 -38.58 5.29
C ALA A 32 -5.06 -37.64 6.50
N GLN A 33 -4.75 -38.11 7.71
CA GLN A 33 -4.78 -37.28 8.93
C GLN A 33 -3.74 -36.17 8.91
N LEU A 34 -2.51 -36.43 8.42
CA LEU A 34 -1.47 -35.42 8.22
C LEU A 34 -1.87 -34.39 7.16
N THR A 35 -2.43 -34.85 6.04
CA THR A 35 -2.90 -33.99 4.95
C THR A 35 -4.07 -33.11 5.41
N PHE A 36 -4.98 -33.69 6.20
CA PHE A 36 -6.11 -32.98 6.81
C PHE A 36 -5.64 -32.00 7.90
N ALA A 37 -4.68 -32.38 8.73
CA ALA A 37 -4.08 -31.50 9.74
C ALA A 37 -3.33 -30.33 9.07
N LEU A 38 -2.62 -30.57 7.98
CA LEU A 38 -1.94 -29.55 7.18
C LEU A 38 -2.94 -28.58 6.51
N GLY A 39 -4.12 -29.07 6.14
CA GLY A 39 -5.23 -28.26 5.63
C GLY A 39 -5.99 -27.48 6.72
N ASN A 40 -6.05 -28.02 7.95
CA ASN A 40 -6.83 -27.44 9.06
C ASN A 40 -6.03 -26.56 10.03
N THR A 41 -4.70 -26.49 9.95
CA THR A 41 -3.89 -25.47 10.68
C THR A 41 -4.03 -24.07 10.08
N GLN A 42 -5.23 -23.73 9.62
CA GLN A 42 -5.60 -22.40 9.20
C GLN A 42 -6.11 -21.65 10.43
N ASP A 43 -5.23 -21.47 11.41
CA ASP A 43 -5.52 -20.72 12.63
C ASP A 43 -5.65 -19.23 12.25
N GLU A 44 -6.89 -18.79 12.03
CA GLU A 44 -7.24 -17.40 11.67
C GLU A 44 -6.75 -16.38 12.72
N ASN A 45 -6.49 -16.82 13.96
CA ASN A 45 -5.98 -15.98 15.05
C ASN A 45 -4.47 -15.70 14.96
N GLY A 46 -3.69 -16.56 14.30
CA GLY A 46 -2.23 -16.43 14.17
C GLY A 46 -1.78 -15.62 12.95
N LYS A 47 -2.59 -15.57 11.88
CA LYS A 47 -2.22 -14.93 10.60
C LYS A 47 -2.02 -13.41 10.68
N LYS A 48 -2.59 -12.76 11.70
CA LYS A 48 -2.42 -11.31 11.95
C LYS A 48 -1.25 -10.98 12.87
N GLN A 49 -0.59 -11.98 13.45
CA GLN A 49 0.60 -11.76 14.28
C GLN A 49 1.84 -11.69 13.40
N LEU A 50 2.70 -10.71 13.70
CA LEU A 50 4.01 -10.59 13.08
C LEU A 50 4.79 -11.92 13.23
N PRO A 51 5.48 -12.37 12.17
CA PRO A 51 6.43 -13.47 12.26
C PRO A 51 7.52 -13.18 13.29
N ASP A 52 8.13 -14.23 13.83
CA ASP A 52 9.21 -14.07 14.80
C ASP A 52 10.41 -13.31 14.19
N CYS A 53 10.76 -12.17 14.79
CA CYS A 53 11.75 -11.22 14.29
C CYS A 53 12.61 -10.67 15.43
N ILE A 54 13.89 -10.44 15.14
CA ILE A 54 14.83 -9.73 16.01
C ILE A 54 15.13 -8.33 15.44
N VAL A 55 15.37 -7.34 16.30
CA VAL A 55 15.73 -5.99 15.87
C VAL A 55 17.24 -5.93 15.58
N GLY A 56 17.61 -5.78 14.31
CA GLY A 56 18.98 -5.51 13.87
C GLY A 56 19.21 -4.03 13.53
N GLU A 57 20.46 -3.68 13.19
CA GLU A 57 20.88 -2.29 12.87
C GLU A 57 20.15 -1.69 11.65
N ASP A 58 19.74 -2.54 10.71
CA ASP A 58 18.99 -2.21 9.50
C ASP A 58 17.52 -2.65 9.60
N GLY A 59 16.99 -2.84 10.81
CA GLY A 59 15.58 -3.13 11.09
C GLY A 59 15.26 -4.59 11.48
N LEU A 60 13.99 -5.00 11.39
CA LEU A 60 13.52 -6.35 11.76
C LEU A 60 14.13 -7.47 10.88
N ILE A 61 14.97 -8.31 11.47
CA ILE A 61 15.54 -9.49 10.82
C ILE A 61 14.73 -10.72 11.23
N LEU A 62 14.29 -11.51 10.25
CA LEU A 62 13.59 -12.77 10.49
C LEU A 62 14.50 -13.80 11.16
N THR A 63 14.05 -14.35 12.29
CA THR A 63 14.70 -15.49 12.94
C THR A 63 14.52 -16.76 12.09
N PRO A 64 15.29 -17.83 12.34
CA PRO A 64 15.06 -19.13 11.70
C PRO A 64 13.61 -19.63 11.89
N LEU A 65 13.01 -19.37 13.06
CA LEU A 65 11.62 -19.67 13.35
C LEU A 65 10.66 -18.80 12.52
N GLY A 66 10.93 -17.50 12.40
CA GLY A 66 10.15 -16.59 11.56
C GLY A 66 10.16 -17.01 10.08
N ARG A 67 11.29 -17.48 9.56
CA ARG A 67 11.39 -18.03 8.20
C ARG A 67 10.53 -19.28 8.03
N TYR A 68 10.59 -20.20 8.99
CA TYR A 68 9.74 -21.40 9.00
C TYR A 68 8.25 -21.05 9.04
N GLN A 69 7.86 -20.05 9.85
CA GLN A 69 6.48 -19.58 9.93
C GLN A 69 5.97 -19.01 8.61
N ILE A 70 6.80 -18.30 7.86
CA ILE A 70 6.43 -17.74 6.56
C ILE A 70 6.32 -18.83 5.49
N ILE A 71 7.33 -19.71 5.41
CA ILE A 71 7.40 -20.78 4.39
C ILE A 71 6.20 -21.71 4.51
N ASN A 72 5.81 -22.06 5.76
CA ASN A 72 4.66 -22.92 6.02
C ASN A 72 3.33 -22.17 6.10
N GLY A 73 3.32 -20.86 5.84
CA GLY A 73 2.10 -20.05 5.86
C GLY A 73 1.45 -19.87 7.24
N LEU A 74 2.16 -20.18 8.33
CA LEU A 74 1.68 -20.05 9.71
C LEU A 74 1.49 -18.57 10.11
N ARG A 75 2.41 -17.70 9.66
CA ARG A 75 2.35 -16.24 9.88
C ARG A 75 2.91 -15.51 8.67
N ARG A 76 2.36 -14.34 8.34
CA ARG A 76 2.80 -13.52 7.20
C ARG A 76 2.84 -12.05 7.60
N PHE A 77 3.73 -11.30 6.98
CA PHE A 77 3.67 -9.84 7.07
C PHE A 77 2.48 -9.33 6.26
N GLU A 78 1.87 -8.25 6.74
CA GLU A 78 0.99 -7.42 5.93
C GLU A 78 1.87 -6.64 4.93
N ILE A 79 2.16 -7.26 3.79
CA ILE A 79 3.01 -6.66 2.76
C ILE A 79 2.16 -5.68 1.97
N GLU A 80 2.37 -4.41 2.24
CA GLU A 80 1.90 -3.34 1.37
C GLU A 80 3.01 -2.80 0.49
N TYR A 81 2.61 -2.26 -0.66
CA TYR A 81 3.55 -1.62 -1.56
C TYR A 81 4.15 -0.36 -0.92
N GLN A 82 5.46 -0.41 -0.64
CA GLN A 82 6.23 0.68 -0.03
C GLN A 82 6.90 1.61 -1.07
N GLY A 83 6.79 1.27 -2.36
CA GLY A 83 7.32 2.06 -3.46
C GLY A 83 6.51 3.33 -3.71
N ASP A 84 6.66 3.95 -4.88
CA ASP A 84 5.95 5.20 -5.19
C ASP A 84 4.49 4.92 -5.54
N SER A 85 3.55 5.48 -4.77
CA SER A 85 2.11 5.36 -5.00
C SER A 85 1.72 5.69 -6.44
N GLU A 86 2.41 6.62 -7.10
CA GLU A 86 2.15 6.95 -8.50
C GLU A 86 2.64 5.88 -9.48
N LEU A 87 3.73 5.18 -9.16
CA LEU A 87 4.33 4.12 -9.99
C LEU A 87 3.69 2.74 -9.79
N GLN A 88 2.68 2.64 -8.91
CA GLN A 88 1.93 1.40 -8.74
C GLN A 88 1.26 0.98 -10.06
N PRO A 89 1.18 -0.32 -10.35
CA PRO A 89 0.41 -0.80 -11.48
C PRO A 89 -1.04 -0.29 -11.40
N ILE A 90 -1.63 0.00 -12.55
CA ILE A 90 -3.02 0.49 -12.62
C ILE A 90 -3.94 -0.63 -12.17
N ARG A 91 -4.80 -0.34 -11.20
CA ARG A 91 -5.71 -1.32 -10.59
C ARG A 91 -7.03 -1.37 -11.36
N SER A 92 -7.77 -2.47 -11.21
CA SER A 92 -9.04 -2.68 -11.93
C SER A 92 -10.13 -1.64 -11.60
N TYR A 93 -10.01 -0.94 -10.47
CA TYR A 93 -10.95 0.11 -10.07
C TYR A 93 -10.55 1.53 -10.53
N GLU A 94 -9.56 1.63 -11.43
CA GLU A 94 -9.08 2.90 -11.96
C GLU A 94 -9.26 2.95 -13.48
N ILE A 95 -9.48 4.15 -14.03
CA ILE A 95 -9.52 4.35 -15.48
C ILE A 95 -8.10 4.51 -15.99
N ALA A 96 -7.59 3.51 -16.71
CA ALA A 96 -6.18 3.46 -17.13
C ALA A 96 -5.74 4.69 -17.94
N SER A 97 -6.55 5.13 -18.91
CA SER A 97 -6.23 6.30 -19.74
C SER A 97 -6.17 7.58 -18.92
N LEU A 98 -7.12 7.77 -18.00
CA LEU A 98 -7.20 8.95 -17.15
C LEU A 98 -6.02 8.99 -16.17
N VAL A 99 -5.70 7.87 -15.51
CA VAL A 99 -4.54 7.78 -14.61
C VAL A 99 -3.25 8.14 -15.33
N ARG A 100 -3.04 7.67 -16.57
CA ARG A 100 -1.85 8.02 -17.37
C ARG A 100 -1.76 9.51 -17.69
N VAL A 101 -2.88 10.15 -18.05
CA VAL A 101 -2.92 11.60 -18.32
C VAL A 101 -2.68 12.39 -17.05
N LEU A 102 -3.34 12.01 -15.95
CA LEU A 102 -3.17 12.64 -14.64
C LEU A 102 -1.73 12.49 -14.13
N PHE A 103 -1.08 11.34 -14.35
CA PHE A 103 0.32 11.13 -14.01
C PHE A 103 1.26 12.02 -14.83
N ARG A 104 1.02 12.16 -16.14
CA ARG A 104 1.80 13.10 -16.97
C ARG A 104 1.63 14.54 -16.50
N LEU A 105 0.41 14.92 -16.14
CA LEU A 105 0.10 16.25 -15.62
C LEU A 105 0.75 16.49 -14.26
N SER A 106 0.63 15.55 -13.31
CA SER A 106 1.27 15.64 -11.99
C SER A 106 2.79 15.70 -12.12
N SER A 107 3.38 14.86 -12.97
CA SER A 107 4.82 14.86 -13.25
C SER A 107 5.29 16.18 -13.86
N ALA A 108 4.55 16.75 -14.82
CA ALA A 108 4.88 18.03 -15.43
C ALA A 108 4.82 19.19 -14.42
N ILE A 109 3.79 19.21 -13.56
CA ILE A 109 3.65 20.19 -12.48
C ILE A 109 4.80 20.04 -11.47
N ASN A 110 5.04 18.82 -11.00
CA ASN A 110 6.11 18.52 -10.05
C ASN A 110 7.47 18.93 -10.61
N HIS A 111 7.76 18.67 -11.89
CA HIS A 111 9.03 19.09 -12.50
C HIS A 111 9.14 20.61 -12.64
N ARG A 112 8.05 21.29 -13.05
CA ARG A 112 8.07 22.74 -13.25
C ARG A 112 8.17 23.53 -11.94
N PHE A 113 7.54 23.01 -10.88
CA PHE A 113 7.43 23.70 -9.59
C PHE A 113 8.27 23.09 -8.48
N ALA A 114 9.08 22.06 -8.74
CA ALA A 114 9.91 21.38 -7.75
C ALA A 114 10.68 22.35 -6.83
N GLY A 115 11.40 23.31 -7.42
CA GLY A 115 12.18 24.28 -6.65
C GLY A 115 11.31 25.18 -5.77
N GLN A 116 10.16 25.62 -6.27
CA GLN A 116 9.21 26.44 -5.51
C GLN A 116 8.53 25.64 -4.40
N MET A 117 8.18 24.38 -4.66
CA MET A 117 7.57 23.49 -3.67
C MET A 117 8.54 23.23 -2.51
N VAL A 118 9.82 23.00 -2.79
CA VAL A 118 10.85 22.86 -1.76
C VAL A 118 11.01 24.16 -0.96
N ALA A 119 11.08 25.31 -1.64
CA ALA A 119 11.19 26.61 -0.98
C ALA A 119 9.95 26.97 -0.13
N LEU A 120 8.76 26.55 -0.54
CA LEU A 120 7.53 26.73 0.22
C LEU A 120 7.49 25.80 1.44
N CYS A 121 7.91 24.54 1.28
CA CYS A 121 7.99 23.58 2.38
C CYS A 121 9.09 23.88 3.41
N SER A 122 10.13 24.64 3.03
CA SER A 122 11.19 25.06 3.95
C SER A 122 10.84 26.30 4.78
N ARG A 123 9.69 26.94 4.52
CA ARG A 123 9.22 28.06 5.34
C ARG A 123 8.61 27.55 6.64
N ASP A 124 8.92 28.22 7.74
CA ASP A 124 8.34 27.94 9.06
C ASP A 124 6.97 28.60 9.27
N ASP A 125 6.45 29.27 8.23
CA ASP A 125 5.12 29.85 8.24
C ASP A 125 4.02 28.78 8.14
N PHE A 126 2.79 29.16 8.51
CA PHE A 126 1.58 28.36 8.33
C PHE A 126 1.45 27.77 6.91
N LEU A 127 1.82 28.56 5.89
CA LEU A 127 1.78 28.13 4.50
C LEU A 127 2.82 27.03 4.19
N GLY A 128 3.98 27.07 4.86
CA GLY A 128 4.96 26.00 4.79
C GLY A 128 4.52 24.74 5.54
N SER A 129 3.83 24.88 6.67
CA SER A 129 3.16 23.75 7.35
C SER A 129 2.07 23.13 6.47
N PHE A 130 1.26 23.95 5.80
CA PHE A 130 0.25 23.53 4.84
C PHE A 130 0.84 22.78 3.65
N CYS A 131 1.86 23.35 3.02
CA CYS A 131 2.56 22.72 1.92
C CYS A 131 3.19 21.38 2.34
N ARG A 132 3.80 21.30 3.53
CA ARG A 132 4.33 20.04 4.07
C ARG A 132 3.23 18.98 4.28
N TYR A 133 2.06 19.35 4.78
CA TYR A 133 0.97 18.38 5.01
C TYR A 133 0.42 17.79 3.70
N HIS A 134 0.28 18.61 2.65
CA HIS A 134 -0.31 18.19 1.39
C HIS A 134 0.69 17.63 0.37
N LEU A 135 1.94 18.10 0.39
CA LEU A 135 2.97 17.71 -0.58
C LEU A 135 3.92 16.64 -0.05
N THR A 136 4.07 16.52 1.27
CA THR A 136 4.88 15.46 1.88
C THR A 136 3.92 14.40 2.37
N GLU A 137 3.73 13.34 1.58
CA GLU A 137 2.77 12.25 1.85
C GLU A 137 2.94 11.70 3.29
N PRO A 138 2.11 12.13 4.26
CA PRO A 138 2.37 11.86 5.68
C PRO A 138 2.01 10.42 6.05
N ALA A 139 1.19 9.77 5.23
CA ALA A 139 0.69 8.41 5.42
C ALA A 139 1.81 7.35 5.33
N LEU A 140 2.83 7.59 4.51
CA LEU A 140 3.96 6.66 4.38
C LEU A 140 4.86 6.70 5.62
N ALA A 141 5.10 7.87 6.20
CA ALA A 141 6.02 8.04 7.34
C ALA A 141 5.67 7.17 8.55
N ASN A 142 4.38 6.99 8.86
CA ASN A 142 3.95 6.19 10.03
C ASN A 142 3.86 4.67 9.71
N ARG A 143 3.63 4.31 8.44
CA ARG A 143 3.51 2.91 7.98
C ARG A 143 4.87 2.23 7.76
N HIS A 144 5.93 3.03 7.60
CA HIS A 144 7.31 2.57 7.43
C HIS A 144 7.97 1.97 8.68
N LEU A 145 7.29 1.96 9.84
CA LEU A 145 7.86 1.45 11.10
C LEU A 145 7.89 -0.08 11.20
N LEU A 146 7.20 -0.80 10.31
CA LEU A 146 7.04 -2.26 10.40
C LEU A 146 7.92 -3.06 9.44
N SER A 147 8.69 -2.40 8.57
CA SER A 147 9.52 -3.04 7.56
C SER A 147 11.00 -2.73 7.79
N PRO A 148 11.88 -3.74 7.86
CA PRO A 148 13.29 -3.57 8.17
C PRO A 148 13.97 -2.52 7.28
N VAL A 149 13.78 -2.63 5.97
CA VAL A 149 14.60 -1.93 4.98
C VAL A 149 14.09 -0.51 4.66
N GLY A 150 12.87 -0.15 5.10
CA GLY A 150 12.20 1.09 4.67
C GLY A 150 12.72 2.37 5.32
N ARG A 151 13.40 2.30 6.47
CA ARG A 151 13.64 3.48 7.32
C ARG A 151 14.71 4.42 6.77
N ARG A 152 15.76 3.91 6.11
CA ARG A 152 16.87 4.76 5.60
C ARG A 152 16.60 5.34 4.21
N GLN A 153 15.83 4.65 3.36
CA GLN A 153 15.50 5.12 2.01
C GLN A 153 14.32 6.10 1.98
N ALA A 154 13.34 5.96 2.86
CA ALA A 154 12.17 6.85 2.91
C ALA A 154 12.52 8.28 3.33
N SER A 155 13.54 8.46 4.19
CA SER A 155 13.90 9.75 4.77
C SER A 155 14.72 10.66 3.85
N HIS A 156 15.35 10.13 2.78
CA HIS A 156 16.32 10.89 1.98
C HIS A 156 15.90 11.13 0.53
N ALA A 157 14.87 10.43 0.02
CA ALA A 157 14.57 10.44 -1.42
C ALA A 157 13.24 11.09 -1.82
N ARG A 158 12.34 11.41 -0.88
CA ARG A 158 10.99 11.92 -1.20
C ARG A 158 10.82 13.38 -0.78
N GLY A 159 11.23 14.27 -1.68
CA GLY A 159 10.86 15.69 -1.63
C GLY A 159 9.35 15.90 -1.82
N PRO A 160 8.86 17.14 -1.64
CA PRO A 160 7.45 17.49 -1.79
C PRO A 160 6.96 17.17 -3.21
N ARG A 161 5.87 16.43 -3.34
CA ARG A 161 5.27 16.02 -4.61
C ARG A 161 3.76 16.04 -4.54
N LEU A 162 3.13 16.39 -5.65
CA LEU A 162 1.69 16.37 -5.80
C LEU A 162 1.28 15.12 -6.58
N SER A 163 0.32 14.34 -6.06
CA SER A 163 -0.23 13.19 -6.77
C SER A 163 -1.69 13.39 -7.15
N LEU A 164 -1.98 13.29 -8.46
CA LEU A 164 -3.34 13.43 -9.00
C LEU A 164 -4.04 12.07 -9.18
N ARG A 165 -3.36 10.96 -8.87
CA ARG A 165 -3.85 9.61 -9.11
C ARG A 165 -5.22 9.34 -8.49
N PHE A 166 -5.52 9.92 -7.32
CA PHE A 166 -6.80 9.74 -6.64
C PHE A 166 -8.01 10.11 -7.52
N LEU A 167 -7.84 11.05 -8.47
CA LEU A 167 -8.88 11.51 -9.37
C LEU A 167 -9.23 10.47 -10.46
N GLY A 168 -8.37 9.46 -10.66
CA GLY A 168 -8.58 8.38 -11.62
C GLY A 168 -9.37 7.18 -11.09
N SER A 169 -9.79 7.20 -9.83
CA SER A 169 -10.56 6.11 -9.19
C SER A 169 -12.05 6.22 -9.53
N TYR A 170 -12.72 5.10 -9.82
CA TYR A 170 -14.17 5.12 -10.04
C TYR A 170 -14.94 5.64 -8.84
N ARG A 171 -14.45 5.41 -7.61
CA ARG A 171 -15.11 5.90 -6.40
C ARG A 171 -15.13 7.42 -6.34
N THR A 172 -14.01 8.07 -6.68
CA THR A 172 -13.88 9.53 -6.65
C THR A 172 -14.67 10.16 -7.78
N LEU A 173 -14.62 9.57 -8.98
CA LEU A 173 -15.46 10.00 -10.11
C LEU A 173 -16.94 9.86 -9.80
N LEU A 174 -17.37 8.74 -9.21
CA LEU A 174 -18.75 8.53 -8.81
C LEU A 174 -19.19 9.54 -7.74
N SER A 175 -18.35 9.81 -6.73
CA SER A 175 -18.67 10.83 -5.73
C SER A 175 -18.77 12.23 -6.33
N LEU A 176 -17.92 12.55 -7.30
CA LEU A 176 -17.93 13.85 -7.98
C LEU A 176 -19.17 13.98 -8.87
N LEU A 177 -19.55 12.90 -9.55
CA LEU A 177 -20.79 12.82 -10.32
C LEU A 177 -22.03 12.99 -9.42
N LEU A 178 -22.05 12.35 -8.26
CA LEU A 178 -23.16 12.50 -7.30
C LEU A 178 -23.24 13.92 -6.75
N ALA A 179 -22.09 14.51 -6.37
CA ALA A 179 -22.04 15.90 -5.90
C ALA A 179 -22.55 16.87 -6.98
N PHE A 180 -22.17 16.63 -8.23
CA PHE A 180 -22.66 17.38 -9.38
C PHE A 180 -24.17 17.24 -9.56
N PHE A 181 -24.68 16.02 -9.47
CA PHE A 181 -26.10 15.73 -9.59
C PHE A 181 -26.90 16.48 -8.52
N VAL A 182 -26.43 16.44 -7.26
CA VAL A 182 -27.03 17.20 -6.16
C VAL A 182 -26.99 18.70 -6.44
N ALA A 183 -25.85 19.25 -6.87
CA ALA A 183 -25.74 20.66 -7.23
C ALA A 183 -26.70 21.07 -8.37
N SER A 184 -26.89 20.18 -9.35
CA SER A 184 -27.84 20.38 -10.44
C SER A 184 -29.30 20.45 -9.95
N LEU A 185 -29.67 19.75 -8.88
CA LEU A 185 -31.00 19.89 -8.25
C LEU A 185 -31.24 21.32 -7.75
N PHE A 186 -30.18 22.00 -7.32
CA PHE A 186 -30.22 23.39 -6.88
C PHE A 186 -30.03 24.41 -8.03
N ARG A 187 -30.08 23.97 -9.29
CA ARG A 187 -29.77 24.77 -10.51
C ARG A 187 -28.39 25.43 -10.49
N ILE A 188 -27.46 24.86 -9.74
CA ILE A 188 -26.06 25.28 -9.73
C ILE A 188 -25.38 24.61 -10.92
N GLY A 189 -24.82 25.42 -11.82
CA GLY A 189 -24.12 24.91 -12.99
C GLY A 189 -22.81 24.17 -12.66
N PRO A 190 -22.19 23.51 -13.66
CA PRO A 190 -20.94 22.79 -13.51
C PRO A 190 -19.80 23.64 -12.97
N LEU A 191 -19.66 24.84 -13.52
CA LEU A 191 -18.60 25.78 -13.18
C LEU A 191 -18.68 26.25 -11.72
N PRO A 192 -19.80 26.82 -11.23
CA PRO A 192 -19.88 27.23 -9.83
C PRO A 192 -19.77 26.05 -8.86
N CYS A 193 -20.27 24.85 -9.23
CA CYS A 193 -20.08 23.64 -8.43
C CYS A 193 -18.59 23.28 -8.27
N SER A 194 -17.82 23.31 -9.36
CA SER A 194 -16.38 23.04 -9.31
C SER A 194 -15.61 24.06 -8.45
N VAL A 195 -15.95 25.35 -8.56
CA VAL A 195 -15.34 26.42 -7.75
C VAL A 195 -15.66 26.23 -6.28
N LEU A 196 -16.91 25.88 -5.95
CA LEU A 196 -17.33 25.62 -4.58
C LEU A 196 -16.59 24.42 -3.98
N LEU A 197 -16.42 23.33 -4.72
CA LEU A 197 -15.65 22.16 -4.28
C LEU A 197 -14.18 22.53 -4.00
N ILE A 198 -13.55 23.33 -4.86
CA ILE A 198 -12.18 23.81 -4.65
C ILE A 198 -12.13 24.69 -3.40
N LEU A 199 -13.08 25.60 -3.22
CA LEU A 199 -13.13 26.50 -2.06
C LEU A 199 -13.31 25.71 -0.75
N VAL A 200 -14.23 24.74 -0.72
CA VAL A 200 -14.46 23.87 0.44
C VAL A 200 -13.19 23.06 0.75
N TYR A 201 -12.53 22.52 -0.27
CA TYR A 201 -11.26 21.80 -0.09
C TYR A 201 -10.18 22.71 0.51
N LEU A 202 -10.03 23.93 0.00
CA LEU A 202 -9.08 24.90 0.54
C LEU A 202 -9.40 25.25 1.99
N LEU A 203 -10.66 25.54 2.31
CA LEU A 203 -11.08 25.83 3.69
C LEU A 203 -10.83 24.64 4.63
N TYR A 204 -11.14 23.43 4.19
CA TYR A 204 -10.86 22.20 4.93
C TYR A 204 -9.36 22.03 5.20
N ALA A 205 -8.54 22.22 4.17
CA ALA A 205 -7.09 22.13 4.26
C ALA A 205 -6.51 23.20 5.23
N MET A 206 -7.01 24.43 5.16
CA MET A 206 -6.67 25.50 6.10
C MET A 206 -7.08 25.16 7.54
N ALA A 207 -8.27 24.60 7.75
CA ALA A 207 -8.73 24.18 9.07
C ALA A 207 -7.87 23.04 9.64
N MET A 208 -7.56 22.01 8.84
CA MET A 208 -6.73 20.88 9.26
C MET A 208 -5.31 21.29 9.64
N THR A 209 -4.72 22.20 8.88
CA THR A 209 -3.39 22.73 9.17
C THR A 209 -3.39 23.62 10.41
N LEU A 210 -4.44 24.43 10.64
CA LEU A 210 -4.60 25.19 11.89
C LEU A 210 -4.74 24.26 13.11
N LEU A 211 -5.51 23.18 12.99
CA LEU A 211 -5.65 22.19 14.06
C LEU A 211 -4.34 21.45 14.34
N THR A 212 -3.55 21.17 13.30
CA THR A 212 -2.24 20.52 13.44
C THR A 212 -1.23 21.44 14.13
N GLU A 213 -1.23 22.73 13.81
CA GLU A 213 -0.41 23.74 14.51
C GLU A 213 -0.84 23.90 15.97
N ARG A 214 -2.14 23.99 16.25
CA ARG A 214 -2.67 24.07 17.62
C ARG A 214 -2.37 22.82 18.45
N GLY A 215 -2.41 21.63 17.83
CA GLY A 215 -2.06 20.38 18.48
C GLY A 215 -0.60 20.30 18.93
N LYS A 216 0.34 20.86 18.14
CA LYS A 216 1.76 20.95 18.51
C LYS A 216 2.00 21.91 19.68
N LEU A 217 1.22 22.98 19.77
CA LEU A 217 1.33 24.01 20.82
C LEU A 217 0.81 23.53 22.19
N HIS A 218 -0.01 22.48 22.24
CA HIS A 218 -0.49 21.86 23.48
C HIS A 218 0.38 20.70 24.00
N GLN A 219 1.43 20.31 23.28
CA GLN A 219 2.40 19.29 23.71
C GLN A 219 3.72 19.89 24.25
N LEU A 220 3.79 21.21 24.37
CA LEU A 220 4.92 21.99 24.89
C LEU A 220 4.55 22.57 26.26
#